data_AF-A0A1Y2IKE9-F1
#
_entry.id   AF-A0A1Y2IKE9-F1
#
_cell.length_a   1.000
_cell.length_b   1.000
_cell.length_c   1.000
_cell.angle_alpha   90.00
_cell.angle_beta   90.00
_cell.angle_gamma   90.00
#
_symmetry.space_group_name_H-M   'P 1'
#
loop_
_entity.id
_entity.type
_entity.pdbx_description
1 polymer ?
#
loop_
_entity_poly.entity_id
_entity_poly.type
_entity_poly.pdbx_seq_one_letter_code
_entity_poly.pdbx_strand_id
1 'polypeptide(L)'
;MSGSAPELYDAMALLRNIMQLPAPRIPAHWNLRAYAQAAKLPTMELSQSAPALPPTGHRSHANALAIEWDDYRRLELMYTLDNFKYAALRCCELNLPAQRVGVSDTDDENGGGISISAKGFAIASHIPIGKPSDAARVARWVLEYPLATVSRMMHLVYPESANFKIIEGFESELEGDGDILRSSSLCGDSYVSHVRSAQATEKH
;
A
#
# COMPACT_ATOMS: atom_id res chain seq x y z
N MET A 1 -23.33 61.67 17.51
CA MET A 1 -22.01 61.03 17.54
C MET A 1 -22.22 59.51 17.54
N SER A 2 -22.40 58.91 16.37
CA SER A 2 -22.53 57.46 16.21
C SER A 2 -21.16 56.88 15.86
N GLY A 3 -20.43 56.41 16.88
CA GLY A 3 -19.19 55.68 16.70
C GLY A 3 -19.48 54.33 16.05
N SER A 4 -18.87 54.10 14.90
CA SER A 4 -19.02 52.92 14.07
C SER A 4 -18.42 51.69 14.77
N ALA A 5 -19.12 50.55 14.67
CA ALA A 5 -18.71 49.26 15.22
C ALA A 5 -18.15 48.23 14.18
N PRO A 6 -17.32 48.60 13.19
CA PRO A 6 -16.79 47.64 12.22
C PRO A 6 -15.58 46.85 12.73
N GLU A 7 -14.86 47.30 13.77
CA GLU A 7 -13.58 46.69 14.18
C GLU A 7 -13.72 45.36 14.93
N LEU A 8 -14.82 45.14 15.66
CA LEU A 8 -15.03 43.89 16.43
C LEU A 8 -15.39 42.68 15.55
N TYR A 9 -16.04 42.91 14.41
CA TYR A 9 -16.37 41.82 13.47
C TYR A 9 -15.14 41.29 12.74
N ASP A 10 -14.17 42.16 12.47
CA ASP A 10 -12.93 41.81 11.76
C ASP A 10 -11.96 41.02 12.65
N ALA A 11 -11.88 41.38 13.94
CA ALA A 11 -11.09 40.64 14.93
C ALA A 11 -11.63 39.22 15.19
N MET A 12 -12.96 39.04 15.20
CA MET A 12 -13.59 37.72 15.33
C MET A 12 -13.45 36.85 14.08
N ALA A 13 -13.42 37.46 12.89
CA ALA A 13 -13.11 36.77 11.64
C ALA A 13 -11.65 36.31 11.58
N LEU A 14 -10.71 37.13 12.05
CA LEU A 14 -9.30 36.77 12.16
C LEU A 14 -9.05 35.64 13.18
N LEU A 15 -9.69 35.68 14.35
CA LEU A 15 -9.59 34.60 15.34
C LEU A 15 -10.19 33.28 14.81
N ARG A 16 -11.29 33.35 14.07
CA ARG A 16 -11.89 32.16 13.41
C ARG A 16 -10.95 31.58 12.34
N ASN A 17 -10.23 32.42 11.60
CA ASN A 17 -9.22 31.98 10.63
C ASN A 17 -7.97 31.38 11.30
N ILE A 18 -7.52 31.93 12.43
CA ILE A 18 -6.39 31.39 13.19
C ILE A 18 -6.75 30.02 13.82
N MET A 19 -7.99 29.85 14.29
CA MET A 19 -8.48 28.57 14.82
C MET A 19 -8.81 27.52 13.73
N GLN A 20 -8.80 27.90 12.46
CA GLN A 20 -8.98 26.98 11.33
C GLN A 20 -7.66 26.60 10.65
N LEU A 21 -6.50 27.00 11.20
CA LEU A 21 -5.23 26.52 10.69
C LEU A 21 -5.20 24.99 10.77
N PRO A 22 -4.96 24.29 9.64
CA PRO A 22 -4.89 22.85 9.64
C PRO A 22 -3.79 22.42 10.62
N ALA A 23 -4.12 21.49 11.52
CA ALA A 23 -3.18 20.95 12.49
C ALA A 23 -1.84 20.60 11.80
N PRO A 24 -0.69 20.84 12.45
CA PRO A 24 0.61 20.57 11.86
C PRO A 24 0.64 19.11 11.38
N ARG A 25 0.90 18.93 10.09
CA ARG A 25 0.98 17.62 9.48
C ARG A 25 2.35 17.03 9.79
N ILE A 26 2.38 15.82 10.34
CA ILE A 26 3.63 15.13 10.68
C ILE A 26 3.99 14.10 9.60
N PRO A 27 5.28 13.77 9.40
CA PRO A 27 5.65 12.66 8.51
C PRO A 27 5.08 11.32 9.01
N ALA A 28 4.80 10.40 8.09
CA ALA A 28 4.26 9.07 8.41
C ALA A 28 5.23 8.24 9.25
N HIS A 29 6.52 8.30 8.94
CA HIS A 29 7.57 7.57 9.63
C HIS A 29 7.69 7.95 11.11
N TRP A 30 7.04 9.03 11.57
CA TRP A 30 6.98 9.38 13.00
C TRP A 30 6.01 8.50 13.80
N ASN A 31 4.97 7.98 13.15
CA ASN A 31 4.00 7.08 13.77
C ASN A 31 3.29 6.26 12.68
N LEU A 32 3.96 5.21 12.20
CA LEU A 32 3.44 4.35 11.13
C LEU A 32 2.14 3.66 11.52
N ARG A 33 1.95 3.32 12.80
CA ARG A 33 0.71 2.71 13.29
C ARG A 33 -0.48 3.65 13.13
N ALA A 34 -0.35 4.89 13.59
CA ALA A 34 -1.41 5.90 13.46
C ALA A 34 -1.65 6.25 11.97
N TYR A 35 -0.59 6.31 11.17
CA TYR A 35 -0.70 6.48 9.73
C TYR A 35 -1.52 5.35 9.09
N ALA A 36 -1.19 4.08 9.34
CA ALA A 36 -1.88 2.93 8.78
C ALA A 36 -3.36 2.87 9.15
N GLN A 37 -3.71 3.31 10.36
CA GLN A 37 -5.11 3.40 10.83
C GLN A 37 -5.88 4.56 10.17
N ALA A 38 -5.19 5.65 9.82
CA ALA A 38 -5.79 6.84 9.22
C ALA A 38 -5.80 6.81 7.68
N ALA A 39 -4.90 6.06 7.07
CA ALA A 39 -4.74 5.95 5.63
C ALA A 39 -5.99 5.34 5.00
N LYS A 40 -6.49 5.98 3.95
CA LYS A 40 -7.62 5.49 3.17
C LYS A 40 -7.19 5.43 1.72
N LEU A 41 -7.32 4.25 1.13
CA LEU A 41 -7.05 4.07 -0.28
C LEU A 41 -7.98 5.01 -1.08
N PRO A 42 -7.44 5.84 -1.99
CA PRO A 42 -8.30 6.67 -2.81
C PRO A 42 -9.14 5.81 -3.75
N THR A 43 -10.31 6.33 -4.11
CA THR A 43 -11.14 5.70 -5.13
C THR A 43 -10.38 5.65 -6.46
N MET A 44 -10.26 4.46 -7.04
CA MET A 44 -9.67 4.30 -8.37
C MET A 44 -10.71 4.69 -9.44
N GLU A 45 -10.69 5.97 -9.84
CA GLU A 45 -11.58 6.47 -10.89
C GLU A 45 -11.10 5.99 -12.26
N LEU A 46 -11.93 5.21 -12.95
CA LEU A 46 -11.63 4.74 -14.31
C LEU A 46 -11.77 5.87 -15.35
N SER A 47 -11.02 5.76 -16.45
CA SER A 47 -11.14 6.66 -17.59
C SER A 47 -12.50 6.52 -18.28
N GLN A 48 -12.96 7.58 -18.96
CA GLN A 48 -14.14 7.48 -19.86
C GLN A 48 -13.93 6.50 -21.02
N SER A 49 -12.67 6.22 -21.36
CA SER A 49 -12.30 5.22 -22.36
C SER A 49 -12.28 3.78 -21.82
N ALA A 50 -12.47 3.59 -20.50
CA ALA A 50 -12.58 2.25 -19.93
C ALA A 50 -13.88 1.58 -20.41
N PRO A 51 -13.89 0.26 -20.65
CA PRO A 51 -15.11 -0.47 -20.97
C PRO A 51 -16.19 -0.26 -19.90
N ALA A 52 -17.43 -0.06 -20.33
CA ALA A 52 -18.55 0.09 -19.40
C ALA A 52 -18.71 -1.17 -18.54
N LEU A 53 -18.94 -0.99 -17.24
CA LEU A 53 -19.27 -2.09 -16.34
C LEU A 53 -20.60 -2.72 -16.79
N PRO A 54 -20.71 -4.05 -16.78
CA PRO A 54 -21.99 -4.70 -17.08
C PRO A 54 -23.05 -4.30 -16.05
N PRO A 55 -24.34 -4.27 -16.43
CA PRO A 55 -25.42 -4.00 -15.49
C PRO A 55 -25.40 -5.03 -14.34
N THR A 56 -25.84 -4.61 -13.15
CA THR A 56 -25.86 -5.49 -11.97
C THR A 56 -26.65 -6.77 -12.26
N GLY A 57 -26.03 -7.93 -11.99
CA GLY A 57 -26.63 -9.25 -12.27
C GLY A 57 -26.31 -9.83 -13.65
N HIS A 58 -25.70 -9.06 -14.55
CA HIS A 58 -25.26 -9.55 -15.86
C HIS A 58 -23.76 -9.85 -15.84
N ARG A 59 -23.39 -11.05 -16.32
CA ARG A 59 -21.99 -11.37 -16.63
C ARG A 59 -21.66 -10.68 -17.95
N SER A 60 -20.58 -9.88 -17.97
CA SER A 60 -20.11 -9.27 -19.22
C SER A 60 -19.76 -10.37 -20.22
N HIS A 61 -20.53 -10.49 -21.31
CA HIS A 61 -20.19 -11.35 -22.44
C HIS A 61 -18.91 -10.89 -23.16
N ALA A 62 -18.46 -9.65 -22.88
CA ALA A 62 -17.22 -9.09 -23.39
C ALA A 62 -15.99 -9.46 -22.53
N ASN A 63 -16.20 -10.11 -21.37
CA ASN A 63 -15.10 -10.73 -20.65
C ASN A 63 -14.77 -12.05 -21.35
N ALA A 64 -14.04 -11.95 -22.46
CA ALA A 64 -13.50 -13.10 -23.19
C ALA A 64 -12.33 -13.75 -22.44
N LEU A 65 -12.35 -13.70 -21.10
CA LEU A 65 -11.71 -14.70 -20.27
C LEU A 65 -12.44 -16.00 -20.58
N ALA A 66 -12.08 -16.61 -21.71
CA ALA A 66 -12.29 -18.01 -21.93
C ALA A 66 -11.64 -18.65 -20.71
N ILE A 67 -12.47 -19.14 -19.80
CA ILE A 67 -12.04 -20.12 -18.84
C ILE A 67 -11.69 -21.29 -19.73
N GLU A 68 -10.44 -21.32 -20.22
CA GLU A 68 -9.87 -22.53 -20.75
C GLU A 68 -9.90 -23.49 -19.57
N TRP A 69 -10.88 -24.39 -19.63
CA TRP A 69 -11.01 -25.51 -18.74
C TRP A 69 -9.87 -26.45 -19.08
N ASP A 70 -8.68 -26.05 -18.67
CA ASP A 70 -7.55 -26.94 -18.65
C ASP A 70 -7.80 -27.98 -17.55
N ASP A 71 -7.69 -29.26 -17.88
CA ASP A 71 -7.96 -30.37 -16.96
C ASP A 71 -7.12 -30.29 -15.66
N TYR A 72 -6.01 -29.56 -15.70
CA TYR A 72 -5.12 -29.32 -14.56
C TYR A 72 -5.49 -28.07 -13.73
N ARG A 73 -6.31 -27.14 -14.25
CA ARG A 73 -6.77 -25.95 -13.52
C ARG A 73 -8.06 -26.24 -12.77
N ARG A 74 -7.93 -26.91 -11.62
CA ARG A 74 -9.04 -27.08 -10.68
C ARG A 74 -9.00 -26.00 -9.60
N LEU A 75 -10.10 -25.25 -9.43
CA LEU A 75 -10.26 -24.39 -8.26
C LEU A 75 -10.38 -25.30 -7.02
N GLU A 76 -9.27 -25.48 -6.31
CA GLU A 76 -9.24 -26.37 -5.14
C GLU A 76 -9.77 -25.70 -3.88
N LEU A 77 -9.51 -24.40 -3.74
CA LEU A 77 -9.86 -23.66 -2.54
C LEU A 77 -10.25 -22.22 -2.87
N MET A 78 -11.29 -21.75 -2.21
CA MET A 78 -11.67 -20.33 -2.22
C MET A 78 -11.64 -19.85 -0.77
N TYR A 79 -10.61 -19.09 -0.41
CA TYR A 79 -10.53 -18.48 0.91
C TYR A 79 -11.58 -17.38 1.03
N THR A 80 -12.55 -17.55 1.91
CA THR A 80 -13.41 -16.44 2.31
C THR A 80 -12.63 -15.51 3.23
N LEU A 81 -12.58 -14.23 2.89
CA LEU A 81 -11.90 -13.19 3.67
C LEU A 81 -12.75 -12.76 4.88
N ASP A 82 -13.46 -13.69 5.50
CA ASP A 82 -14.25 -13.45 6.69
C ASP A 82 -13.29 -13.04 7.81
N ASN A 83 -13.47 -11.83 8.34
CA ASN A 83 -12.59 -11.20 9.33
C ASN A 83 -11.24 -10.65 8.82
N PHE A 84 -11.01 -10.54 7.50
CA PHE A 84 -9.77 -9.94 6.98
C PHE A 84 -9.49 -8.56 7.56
N LYS A 85 -10.53 -7.73 7.72
CA LYS A 85 -10.41 -6.42 8.39
C LYS A 85 -9.79 -6.53 9.78
N TYR A 86 -10.27 -7.47 10.61
CA TYR A 86 -9.77 -7.65 11.97
C TYR A 86 -8.34 -8.21 11.97
N ALA A 87 -8.06 -9.17 11.09
CA ALA A 87 -6.71 -9.73 10.92
C ALA A 87 -5.72 -8.64 10.47
N ALA A 88 -6.09 -7.80 9.51
CA ALA A 88 -5.27 -6.68 9.04
C ALA A 88 -5.02 -5.65 10.14
N LEU A 89 -6.06 -5.25 10.89
CA LEU A 89 -5.90 -4.32 12.01
C LEU A 89 -4.97 -4.89 13.10
N ARG A 90 -5.18 -6.15 13.48
CA ARG A 90 -4.31 -6.84 14.45
C ARG A 90 -2.88 -6.96 13.94
N CYS A 91 -2.69 -7.24 12.65
CA CYS A 91 -1.36 -7.26 12.03
C CYS A 91 -0.69 -5.89 12.11
N CYS A 92 -1.40 -4.80 11.81
CA CYS A 92 -0.90 -3.44 11.95
C CYS A 92 -0.53 -3.10 13.40
N GLU A 93 -1.34 -3.51 14.37
CA GLU A 93 -1.07 -3.26 15.80
C GLU A 93 0.19 -3.98 16.30
N LEU A 94 0.38 -5.23 15.86
CA LEU A 94 1.51 -6.06 16.27
C LEU A 94 2.83 -5.66 15.59
N ASN A 95 2.77 -5.30 14.30
CA ASN A 95 3.98 -5.12 13.49
C ASN A 95 4.37 -3.66 13.27
N LEU A 96 3.43 -2.71 13.36
CA LEU A 96 3.76 -1.30 13.09
C LEU A 96 4.11 -0.55 14.39
N PRO A 97 5.23 0.17 14.41
CA PRO A 97 5.64 0.98 15.54
C PRO A 97 4.78 2.24 15.65
N ALA A 98 4.47 2.63 16.89
CA ALA A 98 3.83 3.91 17.23
C ALA A 98 4.84 5.04 17.48
N GLN A 99 6.14 4.72 17.43
CA GLN A 99 7.24 5.66 17.59
C GLN A 99 7.91 5.96 16.25
N ARG A 100 8.74 7.00 16.22
CA ARG A 100 9.48 7.38 15.02
C ARG A 100 10.41 6.25 14.59
N VAL A 101 10.36 5.93 13.30
CA VAL A 101 11.23 4.97 12.62
C VAL A 101 11.81 5.59 11.36
N GLY A 102 13.02 5.18 10.98
CA GLY A 102 13.70 5.70 9.79
C GLY A 102 13.90 7.22 9.79
N VAL A 103 14.18 7.74 8.60
CA VAL A 103 14.59 9.13 8.39
C VAL A 103 13.62 9.90 7.49
N SER A 104 13.04 9.25 6.49
CA SER A 104 12.16 9.87 5.50
C SER A 104 11.04 8.93 5.04
N ASP A 105 9.88 9.52 4.69
CA ASP A 105 8.77 8.82 4.05
C ASP A 105 9.08 8.47 2.58
N THR A 106 10.07 9.14 1.99
CA THR A 106 10.56 8.91 0.63
C THR A 106 11.85 8.10 0.64
N ASP A 107 12.01 7.27 -0.38
CA ASP A 107 13.22 6.53 -0.69
C ASP A 107 13.82 7.09 -1.99
N ASP A 108 14.84 7.93 -1.86
CA ASP A 108 15.48 8.56 -3.01
C ASP A 108 16.29 7.56 -3.84
N GLU A 109 16.72 6.45 -3.25
CA GLU A 109 17.55 5.43 -3.92
C GLU A 109 16.69 4.45 -4.73
N ASN A 110 15.54 4.05 -4.19
CA ASN A 110 14.65 3.09 -4.84
C ASN A 110 13.46 3.75 -5.58
N GLY A 111 13.32 5.07 -5.51
CA GLY A 111 12.24 5.82 -6.15
C GLY A 111 10.85 5.53 -5.58
N GLY A 112 10.79 4.97 -4.36
CA GLY A 112 9.56 4.59 -3.68
C GLY A 112 9.19 5.55 -2.55
N GLY A 113 7.94 5.53 -2.10
CA GLY A 113 7.52 6.39 -1.01
C GLY A 113 6.12 6.05 -0.50
N ILE A 114 5.82 6.55 0.69
CA ILE A 114 4.46 6.53 1.19
C ILE A 114 3.64 7.52 0.34
N SER A 115 2.65 7.01 -0.40
CA SER A 115 1.87 7.77 -1.38
C SER A 115 0.41 7.97 -0.99
N ILE A 116 -0.14 7.11 -0.12
CA ILE A 116 -1.54 7.23 0.32
C ILE A 116 -1.69 8.40 1.29
N SER A 117 -2.54 9.36 0.95
CA SER A 117 -2.86 10.49 1.83
C SER A 117 -3.58 10.03 3.10
N ALA A 118 -3.20 10.59 4.25
CA ALA A 118 -3.86 10.32 5.52
C ALA A 118 -4.05 11.64 6.30
N LYS A 119 -5.19 11.77 7.00
CA LYS A 119 -5.49 12.97 7.78
C LYS A 119 -4.46 13.14 8.90
N GLY A 120 -3.87 14.33 9.01
CA GLY A 120 -2.84 14.64 10.02
C GLY A 120 -1.42 14.30 9.59
N PHE A 121 -1.21 13.72 8.40
CA PHE A 121 0.10 13.34 7.91
C PHE A 121 0.54 14.18 6.69
N ALA A 122 1.83 14.47 6.63
CA ALA A 122 2.48 15.27 5.59
C ALA A 122 2.96 14.37 4.44
N ILE A 123 2.02 13.69 3.79
CA ILE A 123 2.34 12.83 2.64
C ILE A 123 2.46 13.70 1.41
N ALA A 124 3.65 13.74 0.84
CA ALA A 124 3.87 14.42 -0.43
C ALA A 124 3.18 13.57 -1.51
N SER A 125 2.05 14.07 -2.04
CA SER A 125 1.26 13.39 -3.07
C SER A 125 2.05 13.40 -4.38
N HIS A 126 3.01 12.50 -4.50
CA HIS A 126 3.79 12.36 -5.70
C HIS A 126 3.07 11.44 -6.68
N ILE A 127 2.86 12.00 -7.88
CA ILE A 127 2.44 11.36 -9.12
C ILE A 127 0.91 11.27 -9.27
N PRO A 128 0.30 12.14 -10.10
CA PRO A 128 -1.05 11.92 -10.59
C PRO A 128 -1.02 10.71 -11.53
N ILE A 129 -1.21 9.52 -10.98
CA ILE A 129 -1.51 8.33 -11.78
C ILE A 129 -2.86 8.61 -12.40
N GLY A 130 -2.86 8.94 -13.70
CA GLY A 130 -4.06 9.28 -14.44
C GLY A 130 -5.10 8.16 -14.34
N LYS A 131 -6.35 8.48 -14.70
CA LYS A 131 -7.45 7.51 -14.64
C LYS A 131 -7.12 6.28 -15.51
N PRO A 132 -7.06 5.06 -14.95
CA PRO A 132 -6.73 3.87 -15.73
C PRO A 132 -7.81 3.60 -16.78
N SER A 133 -7.37 3.34 -18.01
CA SER A 133 -8.22 3.00 -19.17
C SER A 133 -8.19 1.52 -19.52
N ASP A 134 -7.20 0.79 -19.02
CA ASP A 134 -6.89 -0.59 -19.38
C ASP A 134 -6.27 -1.32 -18.17
N ALA A 135 -6.15 -2.65 -18.27
CA ALA A 135 -5.65 -3.49 -17.20
C ALA A 135 -4.21 -3.17 -16.78
N ALA A 136 -3.34 -2.83 -17.73
CA ALA A 136 -1.95 -2.48 -17.44
C ALA A 136 -1.87 -1.20 -16.59
N ARG A 137 -2.71 -0.20 -16.87
CA ARG A 137 -2.80 1.01 -16.05
C ARG A 137 -3.41 0.75 -14.67
N VAL A 138 -4.34 -0.21 -14.55
CA VAL A 138 -4.84 -0.65 -13.24
C VAL A 138 -3.71 -1.30 -12.44
N ALA A 139 -2.95 -2.21 -13.04
CA ALA A 139 -1.81 -2.86 -12.38
C ALA A 139 -0.79 -1.82 -11.90
N ARG A 140 -0.43 -0.88 -12.77
CA ARG A 140 0.44 0.26 -12.43
C ARG A 140 -0.11 1.08 -11.26
N TRP A 141 -1.40 1.40 -11.27
CA TRP A 141 -2.04 2.13 -10.16
C TRP A 141 -1.93 1.38 -8.84
N VAL A 142 -2.10 0.05 -8.85
CA VAL A 142 -1.95 -0.78 -7.65
C VAL A 142 -0.49 -0.84 -7.18
N LEU A 143 0.47 -0.94 -8.10
CA LEU A 143 1.88 -1.03 -7.77
C LEU A 143 2.43 0.27 -7.22
N GLU A 144 2.19 1.38 -7.91
CA GLU A 144 2.75 2.69 -7.58
C GLU A 144 2.04 3.34 -6.37
N TYR A 145 0.83 2.89 -6.00
CA TYR A 145 0.04 3.50 -4.93
C TYR A 145 -0.03 2.64 -3.65
N PRO A 146 -0.93 1.65 -3.49
CA PRO A 146 -0.97 0.85 -2.27
C PRO A 146 0.28 0.02 -2.04
N LEU A 147 0.81 -0.63 -3.08
CA LEU A 147 1.94 -1.55 -2.89
C LEU A 147 3.25 -0.81 -2.64
N ALA A 148 3.49 0.31 -3.32
CA ALA A 148 4.62 1.19 -3.00
C ALA A 148 4.57 1.69 -1.55
N THR A 149 3.39 2.11 -1.08
CA THR A 149 3.19 2.53 0.32
C THR A 149 3.51 1.39 1.29
N VAL A 150 2.98 0.18 1.05
CA VAL A 150 3.23 -0.99 1.91
C VAL A 150 4.70 -1.40 1.88
N SER A 151 5.32 -1.40 0.70
CA SER A 151 6.75 -1.70 0.53
C SER A 151 7.61 -0.72 1.34
N ARG A 152 7.31 0.58 1.25
CA ARG A 152 8.06 1.58 2.01
C ARG A 152 7.85 1.44 3.52
N MET A 153 6.62 1.16 3.95
CA MET A 153 6.35 0.88 5.37
C MET A 153 7.13 -0.35 5.84
N MET A 154 7.21 -1.41 5.03
CA MET A 154 7.99 -2.60 5.34
C MET A 154 9.48 -2.27 5.49
N HIS A 155 10.06 -1.51 4.55
CA HIS A 155 11.47 -1.08 4.61
C HIS A 155 11.78 -0.20 5.83
N LEU A 156 10.83 0.62 6.26
CA LEU A 156 10.98 1.45 7.47
C LEU A 156 10.96 0.62 8.76
N VAL A 157 10.18 -0.46 8.79
CA VAL A 157 10.06 -1.35 9.97
C VAL A 157 11.17 -2.39 10.00
N TYR A 158 11.56 -2.91 8.84
CA TYR A 158 12.55 -3.96 8.65
C TYR A 158 13.61 -3.48 7.64
N PRO A 159 14.66 -2.74 8.06
CA PRO A 159 15.65 -2.20 7.13
C PRO A 159 16.37 -3.27 6.30
N GLU A 160 16.51 -4.49 6.82
CA GLU A 160 17.02 -5.66 6.08
C GLU A 160 16.18 -6.01 4.86
N SER A 161 14.93 -5.54 4.82
CA SER A 161 14.00 -5.76 3.73
C SER A 161 14.16 -4.76 2.58
N ALA A 162 15.07 -3.79 2.67
CA ALA A 162 15.27 -2.74 1.67
C ALA A 162 15.53 -3.25 0.25
N ASN A 163 16.13 -4.44 0.11
CA ASN A 163 16.39 -5.06 -1.19
C ASN A 163 15.15 -5.72 -1.80
N PHE A 164 14.11 -6.00 -1.01
CA PHE A 164 12.90 -6.61 -1.54
C PHE A 164 12.07 -5.60 -2.30
N LYS A 165 11.74 -5.96 -3.54
CA LYS A 165 10.87 -5.18 -4.42
C LYS A 165 9.67 -6.02 -4.82
N ILE A 166 8.50 -5.40 -4.80
CA ILE A 166 7.29 -6.02 -5.33
C ILE A 166 7.33 -5.83 -6.85
N ILE A 167 7.46 -6.94 -7.58
CA ILE A 167 7.47 -6.96 -9.04
C ILE A 167 6.16 -7.57 -9.56
N GLU A 168 5.74 -7.15 -10.75
CA GLU A 168 4.70 -7.87 -11.49
C GLU A 168 5.19 -9.30 -11.76
N GLY A 169 4.36 -10.29 -11.43
CA GLY A 169 4.69 -11.68 -11.73
C GLY A 169 4.69 -11.87 -13.23
N PHE A 170 5.87 -11.96 -13.83
CA PHE A 170 6.02 -12.59 -15.14
C PHE A 170 5.85 -14.09 -14.94
N GLU A 171 5.01 -14.72 -15.77
CA GLU A 171 5.09 -16.17 -15.95
C GLU A 171 6.52 -16.43 -16.44
N SER A 172 7.35 -16.96 -15.54
CA SER A 172 8.67 -17.42 -15.91
C SER A 172 8.45 -18.57 -16.89
N GLU A 173 8.82 -18.38 -18.16
CA GLU A 173 8.96 -19.43 -19.17
C GLU A 173 10.10 -20.41 -18.82
N LEU A 174 10.42 -20.59 -17.54
CA LEU A 174 11.33 -21.63 -17.11
C LEU A 174 10.51 -22.90 -16.90
N GLU A 175 10.54 -23.73 -17.94
CA GLU A 175 10.33 -25.17 -17.91
C GLU A 175 10.72 -25.78 -16.56
N GLY A 176 9.78 -26.48 -15.93
CA GLY A 176 10.08 -27.41 -14.84
C GLY A 176 9.01 -27.42 -13.77
N ASP A 177 8.23 -28.50 -13.76
CA ASP A 177 7.33 -28.92 -12.69
C ASP A 177 7.81 -28.48 -11.30
N GLY A 178 7.05 -27.60 -10.65
CA GLY A 178 7.34 -27.12 -9.31
C GLY A 178 6.28 -26.17 -8.81
N ASP A 179 5.15 -26.75 -8.38
CA ASP A 179 4.13 -26.18 -7.49
C ASP A 179 3.72 -24.72 -7.72
N ILE A 180 2.53 -24.57 -8.30
CA ILE A 180 1.73 -23.34 -8.40
C ILE A 180 1.29 -22.90 -7.00
N LEU A 181 2.24 -22.45 -6.19
CA LEU A 181 2.01 -21.40 -5.21
C LEU A 181 2.65 -20.17 -5.82
N ARG A 182 1.83 -19.33 -6.47
CA ARG A 182 2.21 -17.99 -6.91
C ARG A 182 2.75 -17.21 -5.70
N SER A 183 4.05 -17.31 -5.48
CA SER A 183 4.78 -16.46 -4.56
C SER A 183 4.90 -15.10 -5.21
N SER A 184 4.49 -14.04 -4.52
CA SER A 184 5.23 -12.77 -4.63
C SER A 184 6.69 -13.10 -4.29
N SER A 185 7.56 -13.21 -5.30
CA SER A 185 8.96 -13.50 -5.04
C SER A 185 9.59 -12.28 -4.40
N LEU A 186 9.88 -12.41 -3.12
CA LEU A 186 10.77 -11.53 -2.38
C LEU A 186 12.17 -11.81 -2.92
N CYS A 187 12.53 -11.18 -4.05
CA CYS A 187 13.88 -11.29 -4.58
C CYS A 187 14.80 -10.46 -3.68
N GLY A 188 15.38 -11.12 -2.67
CA GLY A 188 16.42 -10.56 -1.83
C GLY A 188 17.77 -11.02 -2.36
N ASP A 189 18.51 -10.13 -3.00
CA ASP A 189 19.95 -10.32 -3.20
C ASP A 189 20.65 -10.19 -1.84
N SER A 190 20.72 -11.29 -1.10
CA SER A 190 21.77 -11.55 -0.10
C SER A 190 21.62 -12.96 0.48
N TYR A 191 22.28 -13.91 -0.16
CA TYR A 191 22.70 -15.14 0.49
C TYR A 191 23.81 -14.79 1.50
N VAL A 192 23.48 -14.67 2.79
CA VAL A 192 24.48 -14.68 3.87
C VAL A 192 24.25 -15.94 4.69
N SER A 193 25.04 -16.97 4.40
CA SER A 193 25.15 -18.16 5.22
C SER A 193 25.81 -17.81 6.55
N HIS A 194 25.04 -17.84 7.64
CA HIS A 194 25.59 -18.00 8.99
C HIS A 194 25.01 -19.27 9.60
N VAL A 195 25.69 -20.38 9.30
CA VAL A 195 25.51 -21.64 9.99
C VAL A 195 26.02 -21.46 11.43
N ARG A 196 25.09 -21.46 12.39
CA ARG A 196 25.41 -21.67 13.80
C ARG A 196 25.80 -23.13 13.99
N SER A 197 27.09 -23.39 14.13
CA SER A 197 27.58 -24.69 14.60
C SER A 197 27.34 -24.80 16.11
N ALA A 198 26.20 -25.38 16.49
CA ALA A 198 26.00 -25.96 17.81
C ALA A 198 26.03 -27.49 17.64
N GLN A 199 27.11 -28.13 18.07
CA GLN A 199 27.11 -29.55 18.39
C GLN A 199 27.77 -29.75 19.75
N ALA A 200 26.92 -30.09 20.72
CA ALA A 200 27.27 -30.86 21.89
C ALA A 200 26.82 -32.31 21.63
N THR A 201 27.70 -33.28 21.87
CA THR A 201 27.44 -34.71 22.21
C THR A 201 28.82 -35.37 22.37
N GLU A 202 29.29 -35.61 23.59
CA GLU A 202 29.08 -36.79 24.47
C GLU A 202 30.07 -37.95 24.23
N LYS A 203 30.79 -38.32 25.31
CA LYS A 203 31.27 -39.67 25.72
C LYS A 203 32.05 -40.53 24.70
N HIS A 204 33.35 -40.69 24.95
CA HIS A 204 33.89 -41.87 25.65
C HIS A 204 35.28 -41.60 26.21
#